data_AF-A0A0F4V5N5-F1
#
_entry.id   AF-A0A0F4V5N5-F1
#
_cell.length_a   1.000
_cell.length_b   1.000
_cell.length_c   1.000
_cell.angle_alpha   90.00
_cell.angle_beta   90.00
_cell.angle_gamma   90.00
#
_symmetry.space_group_name_H-M   'P 1'
#
loop_
_entity.id
_entity.type
_entity.pdbx_description
1 polymer ?
#
loop_
_entity_poly.entity_id
_entity_poly.type
_entity_poly.pdbx_seq_one_letter_code
_entity_poly.pdbx_strand_id
1 'polypeptide(L)'
;MNATLQASSNGHLTIDFGDLPETDWETLENKLIEVWGFRRVGSVVIGLDEKIYPSFQRSDLTLATGWDIWSGHYVLSECAAGDGFLRKLFNELHDRETSPPI
;
A
#
# COMPACT_ATOMS: atom_id res chain seq x y z
N MET A 1 -5.13 -3.98 -12.96
CA MET A 1 -4.09 -3.76 -11.93
C MET A 1 -3.58 -5.14 -11.54
N ASN A 2 -2.27 -5.36 -11.31
CA ASN A 2 -1.77 -6.70 -10.96
C ASN A 2 -1.16 -6.69 -9.56
N ALA A 3 -2.00 -6.34 -8.58
CA ALA A 3 -1.56 -6.32 -7.20
C ALA A 3 -1.34 -7.74 -6.69
N THR A 4 -0.31 -7.94 -5.88
CA THR A 4 -0.04 -9.22 -5.23
C THR A 4 0.12 -9.04 -3.72
N LEU A 5 -0.44 -9.96 -2.93
CA LEU A 5 -0.29 -9.98 -1.48
C LEU A 5 0.68 -11.09 -1.09
N GLN A 6 1.75 -10.75 -0.39
CA GLN A 6 2.81 -11.69 0.00
C GLN A 6 3.34 -11.42 1.40
N ALA A 7 4.06 -12.40 1.95
CA ALA A 7 4.79 -12.23 3.20
C ALA A 7 6.15 -11.58 2.95
N SER A 8 6.49 -10.59 3.75
CA SER A 8 7.78 -9.90 3.73
C SER A 8 8.75 -10.53 4.73
N SER A 9 10.03 -10.17 4.60
CA SER A 9 11.11 -10.65 5.48
C SER A 9 10.94 -10.21 6.94
N ASN A 10 10.13 -9.18 7.21
CA ASN A 10 9.79 -8.73 8.56
C ASN A 10 8.69 -9.58 9.23
N GLY A 11 8.19 -10.63 8.57
CA GLY A 11 7.13 -11.50 9.08
C GLY A 11 5.71 -10.95 8.93
N HIS A 12 5.56 -9.79 8.30
CA HIS A 12 4.29 -9.14 8.02
C HIS A 12 3.98 -9.15 6.51
N LEU A 13 2.79 -8.68 6.14
CA LEU A 13 2.33 -8.67 4.75
C LEU A 13 2.80 -7.42 3.99
N THR A 14 3.02 -7.61 2.70
CA THR A 14 3.17 -6.53 1.72
C THR A 14 2.16 -6.71 0.60
N ILE A 15 1.64 -5.59 0.10
CA ILE A 15 1.01 -5.53 -1.21
C ILE A 15 1.97 -4.85 -2.17
N ASP A 16 2.32 -5.55 -3.24
CA ASP A 16 3.06 -5.00 -4.38
C ASP A 16 2.03 -4.64 -5.45
N PHE A 17 2.08 -3.41 -5.94
CA PHE A 17 1.08 -2.87 -6.86
C PHE A 17 1.52 -3.03 -8.34
N GLY A 18 2.76 -3.44 -8.59
CA GLY A 18 3.32 -3.62 -9.91
C GLY A 18 3.32 -2.30 -10.69
N ASP A 19 2.93 -2.38 -11.97
CA ASP A 19 2.84 -1.22 -12.87
C ASP A 19 1.59 -0.33 -12.61
N LEU A 20 1.19 -0.17 -11.34
CA LEU A 20 0.09 0.72 -10.99
C LEU A 20 0.43 2.16 -11.42
N PRO A 21 -0.41 2.81 -12.25
CA PRO A 21 -0.19 4.19 -12.66
C PRO A 21 -0.12 5.13 -11.44
N GLU A 22 0.70 6.18 -11.53
CA GLU A 22 0.80 7.23 -10.51
C GLU A 22 -0.56 7.80 -10.12
N THR A 23 -1.49 7.99 -11.07
CA THR A 23 -2.84 8.50 -10.81
C THR A 23 -3.70 7.57 -9.95
N ASP A 24 -3.53 6.26 -10.13
CA ASP A 24 -4.25 5.25 -9.35
C ASP A 24 -3.61 5.10 -7.96
N TRP A 25 -2.29 5.25 -7.88
CA TRP A 25 -1.58 5.36 -6.62
C TRP A 25 -2.05 6.57 -5.81
N GLU A 26 -2.06 7.77 -6.40
CA GLU A 26 -2.58 9.00 -5.76
C GLU A 26 -4.04 8.84 -5.29
N THR A 27 -4.87 8.15 -6.08
CA THR A 27 -6.26 7.84 -5.69
C THR A 27 -6.31 6.93 -4.46
N LEU A 28 -5.45 5.92 -4.40
CA LEU A 28 -5.32 5.04 -3.24
C LEU A 28 -4.79 5.79 -2.01
N GLU A 29 -3.80 6.66 -2.17
CA GLU A 29 -3.26 7.49 -1.09
C GLU A 29 -4.35 8.36 -0.47
N ASN A 30 -5.11 9.06 -1.33
CA ASN A 30 -6.24 9.88 -0.90
C ASN A 30 -7.29 9.04 -0.17
N LYS A 31 -7.58 7.83 -0.64
CA LYS A 31 -8.51 6.93 0.05
C LYS A 31 -8.00 6.50 1.43
N LEU A 32 -6.71 6.21 1.56
CA LEU A 32 -6.06 5.92 2.85
C LEU A 32 -6.23 7.07 3.83
N ILE A 33 -6.03 8.30 3.38
CA ILE A 33 -6.15 9.46 4.25
C ILE A 33 -7.62 9.78 4.56
N GLU A 34 -8.42 10.03 3.53
CA GLU A 34 -9.76 10.61 3.67
C GLU A 34 -10.82 9.60 4.12
N VAL A 35 -10.74 8.35 3.65
CA VAL A 35 -11.76 7.32 3.96
C VAL A 35 -11.32 6.46 5.13
N TRP A 36 -10.04 6.10 5.18
CA TRP A 36 -9.52 5.22 6.21
C TRP A 36 -8.84 5.96 7.36
N GLY A 37 -8.69 7.28 7.31
CA GLY A 37 -8.24 8.08 8.45
C GLY A 37 -6.75 7.94 8.77
N PHE A 38 -5.94 7.55 7.79
CA PHE A 38 -4.49 7.56 7.95
C PHE A 38 -3.92 8.97 7.85
N ARG A 39 -2.77 9.18 8.47
CA ARG A 39 -1.91 10.34 8.24
C ARG A 39 -0.56 9.90 7.70
N ARG A 40 0.11 10.73 6.91
CA ARG A 40 1.48 10.52 6.47
C ARG A 40 2.47 10.92 7.58
N VAL A 41 3.45 10.08 7.88
CA VAL A 41 4.47 10.30 8.92
C VAL A 41 5.85 9.90 8.39
N GLY A 42 6.85 10.76 8.61
CA GLY A 42 8.22 10.53 8.16
C GLY A 42 8.61 11.45 7.00
N SER A 43 9.63 11.07 6.25
CA SER A 43 10.17 11.87 5.15
C SER A 43 10.44 10.98 3.95
N VAL A 44 10.43 11.58 2.76
CA VAL A 44 10.78 10.87 1.53
C VAL A 44 12.29 10.61 1.53
N VAL A 45 12.70 9.38 1.21
CA VAL A 45 14.09 9.01 0.92
C VAL A 45 14.16 8.52 -0.51
N ILE A 46 15.08 9.06 -1.30
CA ILE A 46 15.24 8.72 -2.72
C ILE A 46 16.58 8.01 -2.90
N GLY A 47 16.54 6.74 -3.29
CA GLY A 47 17.67 5.93 -3.72
C GLY A 47 17.81 5.91 -5.24
N LEU A 48 18.69 5.05 -5.75
CA LEU A 48 18.91 4.90 -7.20
C LEU A 48 17.81 4.06 -7.86
N ASP A 49 17.30 3.07 -7.14
CA ASP A 49 16.37 2.03 -7.57
C ASP A 49 15.11 1.95 -6.70
N GLU A 50 15.07 2.73 -5.62
CA GLU A 50 13.95 2.77 -4.69
C GLU A 50 13.64 4.20 -4.23
N LYS A 51 12.39 4.40 -3.80
CA LYS A 51 11.91 5.61 -3.14
C LYS A 51 11.07 5.20 -1.95
N ILE A 52 11.49 5.58 -0.75
CA ILE A 52 10.70 5.37 0.47
C ILE A 52 9.81 6.60 0.65
N TYR A 53 8.51 6.38 0.75
CA TYR A 53 7.52 7.41 1.04
C TYR A 53 7.25 7.49 2.55
N PRO A 54 6.74 8.62 3.06
CA PRO A 54 6.31 8.72 4.46
C PRO A 54 5.26 7.66 4.77
N SER A 55 5.41 6.89 5.84
CA SER A 55 4.48 5.83 6.22
C SER A 55 3.05 6.36 6.45
N PHE A 56 2.05 5.52 6.22
CA PHE A 56 0.69 5.77 6.68
C PHE A 56 0.55 5.30 8.12
N GLN A 57 0.09 6.18 9.00
CA GLN A 57 -0.11 5.87 10.41
C GLN A 57 -1.54 6.17 10.85
N ARG A 58 -2.08 5.26 11.66
CA ARG A 58 -3.27 5.44 12.51
C ARG A 58 -2.91 5.11 13.95
N SER A 59 -3.84 5.36 14.87
CA SER A 59 -3.66 5.06 16.30
C SER A 59 -3.31 3.60 16.59
N ASP A 60 -3.74 2.68 15.73
CA ASP A 60 -3.68 1.23 15.93
C ASP A 60 -2.67 0.50 15.02
N LEU A 61 -2.18 1.14 13.95
CA LEU A 61 -1.25 0.50 13.01
C LEU A 61 -0.43 1.49 12.18
N THR A 62 0.70 1.01 11.66
CA THR A 62 1.56 1.71 10.71
C THR A 62 1.76 0.85 9.46
N LEU A 63 1.73 1.50 8.30
CA LEU A 63 2.04 0.92 7.00
C LEU A 63 3.21 1.70 6.39
N ALA A 64 4.34 1.04 6.21
CA ALA A 64 5.44 1.56 5.41
C ALA A 64 5.06 1.53 3.93
N THR A 65 5.56 2.49 3.16
CA THR A 65 5.24 2.59 1.74
C THR A 65 6.45 3.05 0.95
N GLY A 66 6.55 2.60 -0.28
CA GLY A 66 7.61 3.00 -1.17
C GLY A 66 7.29 2.65 -2.61
N TRP A 67 8.29 2.87 -3.45
CA TRP A 67 8.33 2.44 -4.82
C TRP A 67 9.70 1.86 -5.11
N ASP A 68 9.78 0.78 -5.87
CA ASP A 68 11.03 0.26 -6.40
C ASP A 68 10.86 -0.21 -7.86
N ILE A 69 11.99 -0.39 -8.55
CA ILE A 69 12.00 -0.72 -9.98
C ILE A 69 11.44 -2.11 -10.32
N TRP A 70 11.23 -3.00 -9.33
CA TRP A 70 10.78 -4.37 -9.55
C TRP A 70 9.30 -4.54 -9.23
N SER A 71 8.86 -4.01 -8.10
CA SER A 71 7.51 -4.16 -7.56
C SER A 71 6.61 -2.95 -7.83
N GLY A 72 7.17 -1.87 -8.36
CA GLY A 72 6.48 -0.59 -8.47
C GLY A 72 6.14 -0.06 -7.09
N HIS A 73 4.93 0.51 -6.92
CA HIS A 73 4.49 0.96 -5.59
C HIS A 73 4.23 -0.23 -4.67
N TYR A 74 4.53 -0.07 -3.39
CA TYR A 74 4.25 -1.08 -2.37
C TYR A 74 3.72 -0.48 -1.07
N VAL A 75 2.97 -1.31 -0.34
CA VAL A 75 2.54 -1.03 1.03
C VAL A 75 2.90 -2.24 1.89
N LEU A 76 3.73 -2.01 2.90
CA LEU A 76 4.24 -3.00 3.84
C LEU A 76 3.62 -2.76 5.22
N SER A 77 3.13 -3.82 5.86
CA SER A 77 2.71 -3.76 7.24
C SER A 77 3.88 -3.93 8.22
N GLU A 78 3.80 -3.22 9.34
CA GLU A 78 4.74 -3.35 10.45
C GLU A 78 4.13 -4.03 11.69
N CYS A 79 2.88 -4.50 11.61
CA CYS A 79 2.21 -5.14 12.74
C CYS A 79 1.02 -6.02 12.32
N ALA A 80 0.58 -6.92 13.21
CA ALA A 80 -0.54 -7.84 12.94
C ALA A 80 -1.88 -7.13 12.59
N ALA A 81 -2.12 -5.93 13.15
CA ALA A 81 -3.30 -5.13 12.80
C ALA A 81 -3.22 -4.62 11.35
N GLY A 82 -2.02 -4.23 10.91
CA GLY A 82 -1.78 -3.85 9.52
C GLY A 82 -1.88 -5.03 8.56
N ASP A 83 -1.48 -6.24 8.96
CA ASP A 83 -1.70 -7.46 8.15
C ASP A 83 -3.18 -7.70 7.87
N GLY A 84 -4.01 -7.56 8.92
CA GLY A 84 -5.47 -7.64 8.79
C GLY A 84 -6.02 -6.57 7.84
N PHE A 85 -5.50 -5.34 7.94
CA PHE A 85 -5.87 -4.25 7.04
C PHE A 85 -5.47 -4.52 5.59
N LEU A 86 -4.22 -4.94 5.33
CA LEU A 86 -3.73 -5.22 3.97
C LEU A 86 -4.52 -6.35 3.30
N ARG A 87 -4.90 -7.39 4.05
CA ARG A 87 -5.75 -8.45 3.51
C ARG A 87 -7.13 -7.92 3.09
N LYS A 88 -7.72 -7.02 3.88
CA LYS A 88 -8.98 -6.37 3.54
C LYS A 88 -8.85 -5.45 2.32
N LEU A 89 -7.79 -4.63 2.28
CA LEU A 89 -7.49 -3.75 1.16
C LEU A 89 -7.32 -4.54 -0.13
N PHE A 90 -6.53 -5.60 -0.09
CA PHE A 90 -6.28 -6.48 -1.23
C PHE A 90 -7.57 -7.09 -1.77
N ASN A 91 -8.42 -7.63 -0.89
CA ASN A 91 -9.71 -8.19 -1.29
C ASN A 91 -10.60 -7.13 -1.95
N GLU A 92 -10.67 -5.91 -1.40
CA GLU A 92 -11.49 -4.84 -1.99
C GLU A 92 -10.98 -4.41 -3.38
N LEU A 93 -9.67 -4.38 -3.57
CA LEU A 93 -9.07 -4.08 -4.88
C LEU A 93 -9.41 -5.17 -5.90
N HIS A 94 -9.38 -6.43 -5.49
CA HIS A 94 -9.71 -7.56 -6.36
C HIS A 94 -11.21 -7.63 -6.71
N ASP A 95 -12.09 -7.39 -5.73
CA ASP A 95 -13.54 -7.39 -5.94
C ASP A 95 -13.96 -6.32 -6.98
N ARG A 96 -13.29 -5.16 -6.98
CA ARG A 96 -13.52 -4.08 -7.97
C ARG A 96 -13.12 -4.46 -9.39
N GLU A 97 -12.14 -5.34 -9.58
CA GLU A 97 -11.77 -5.83 -10.91
C GLU A 97 -12.78 -6.85 -11.46
N THR A 98 -13.49 -7.55 -10.57
CA THR A 98 -14.48 -8.57 -10.96
C THR A 98 -15.90 -8.04 -11.14
N SER A 99 -16.18 -6.80 -10.73
CA SER A 99 -17.49 -6.17 -10.91
C SER A 99 -17.46 -5.14 -12.06
N PRO A 100 -18.12 -5.39 -13.20
CA PRO A 100 -18.20 -4.40 -14.28
C PRO A 100 -19.02 -3.17 -13.83
N PRO A 101 -18.74 -1.97 -14.37
CA PRO A 101 -19.60 -0.81 -14.14
C PRO A 101 -20.98 -1.07 -14.75
N ILE A 102 -22.02 -0.74 -13.99
CA ILE A 102 -23.45 -0.82 -14.39
C ILE A 102 -23.77 0.32 -15.36
#